data_AF-A0A0K1W3B4-F1
#
_entry.id   AF-A0A0K1W3B4-F1
#
_cell.length_a   1.000
_cell.length_b   1.000
_cell.length_c   1.000
_cell.angle_alpha   90.00
_cell.angle_beta   90.00
_cell.angle_gamma   90.00
#
_symmetry.space_group_name_H-M   'P 1'
#
loop_
_entity.id
_entity.type
_entity.pdbx_description
1 polymer ?
#
loop_
_entity_poly.entity_id
_entity_poly.type
_entity_poly.pdbx_seq_one_letter_code
_entity_poly.pdbx_strand_id
1 'polypeptide(L)'
;MHKTSPIELAYKFLSSVKNDMSFEDIWNAISREIDANNERKNEIIAELYSDLVLDNRFALTSDGKWALRDYLKFEDVKKQYEYVDKFETTEEFDDLDNYATTDLYYYDGDTGESVKKAKQRLDSDLDSDEISMDDISDEDLDDDFDDDFDEDDYGDDD
;
A
#
# COMPACT_ATOMS: atom_id res chain seq x y z
N MET A 1 0.95 -26.98 -12.19
CA MET A 1 0.42 -27.00 -10.80
C MET A 1 0.13 -25.57 -10.39
N HIS A 2 -1.11 -25.23 -10.03
CA HIS A 2 -1.41 -23.90 -9.53
C HIS A 2 -0.70 -23.71 -8.18
N LYS A 3 0.23 -22.75 -8.12
CA LYS A 3 0.86 -22.34 -6.86
C LYS A 3 -0.25 -21.82 -5.95
N THR A 4 -0.60 -22.58 -4.91
CA THR A 4 -1.66 -22.17 -3.98
C THR A 4 -1.22 -20.86 -3.32
N SER A 5 -2.04 -19.81 -3.45
CA SER A 5 -1.75 -18.51 -2.85
C SER A 5 -1.71 -18.62 -1.31
N PRO A 6 -0.83 -17.89 -0.60
CA PRO A 6 -0.79 -17.89 0.86
C PRO A 6 -2.15 -17.63 1.52
N ILE A 7 -2.96 -16.74 0.95
CA ILE A 7 -4.30 -16.43 1.47
C ILE A 7 -5.26 -17.62 1.36
N GLU A 8 -5.16 -18.43 0.30
CA GLU A 8 -5.97 -19.64 0.12
C GLU A 8 -5.55 -20.75 1.08
N LEU A 9 -4.26 -20.84 1.40
CA LEU A 9 -3.77 -21.74 2.46
C LEU A 9 -4.31 -21.30 3.83
N ALA A 10 -4.28 -20.01 4.13
CA ALA A 10 -4.84 -19.46 5.36
C ALA A 10 -6.35 -19.74 5.45
N TYR A 11 -7.09 -19.57 4.36
CA TYR A 11 -8.52 -19.89 4.29
C TYR A 11 -8.79 -21.37 4.60
N LYS A 12 -8.05 -22.28 3.97
CA LYS A 12 -8.17 -23.73 4.22
C LYS A 12 -7.86 -24.08 5.68
N PHE A 13 -6.80 -23.49 6.23
CA PHE A 13 -6.41 -23.72 7.62
C PHE A 13 -7.51 -23.27 8.58
N LEU A 14 -8.00 -22.03 8.48
CA LEU A 14 -9.07 -21.52 9.34
C LEU A 14 -10.40 -22.25 9.13
N SER A 15 -10.68 -22.69 7.90
CA SER A 15 -11.86 -23.52 7.59
C SER A 15 -11.83 -24.87 8.30
N SER A 16 -10.64 -25.43 8.51
CA SER A 16 -10.46 -26.73 9.20
C SER A 16 -10.57 -26.59 10.72
N VAL A 17 -10.00 -25.53 11.29
CA VAL A 17 -10.01 -25.27 12.74
C VAL A 17 -11.37 -24.74 13.21
N LYS A 18 -12.05 -23.94 12.37
CA LYS A 18 -13.32 -23.25 12.69
C LYS A 18 -13.25 -22.40 13.96
N ASN A 19 -12.08 -21.84 14.25
CA ASN A 19 -11.83 -21.00 15.41
C ASN A 19 -10.92 -19.82 15.05
N ASP A 20 -10.79 -18.87 15.98
CA ASP A 20 -9.87 -17.75 15.90
C ASP A 20 -8.42 -18.16 16.20
N MET A 21 -7.49 -17.75 15.33
CA MET A 21 -6.07 -18.06 15.46
C MET A 21 -5.23 -16.80 15.38
N SER A 22 -4.09 -16.78 16.07
CA SER A 22 -3.15 -15.66 15.93
C SER A 22 -2.54 -15.67 14.52
N PHE A 23 -2.09 -14.51 14.05
CA PHE A 23 -1.39 -14.43 12.76
C PHE A 23 -0.15 -15.34 12.73
N GLU A 24 0.59 -15.42 13.84
CA GLU A 24 1.76 -16.29 13.97
C GLU A 24 1.39 -17.77 13.79
N ASP A 25 0.30 -18.23 14.40
CA ASP A 25 -0.16 -19.61 14.27
C ASP A 25 -0.57 -19.95 12.83
N ILE A 26 -1.26 -19.01 12.17
CA ILE A 26 -1.66 -19.15 10.76
C ILE A 26 -0.41 -19.25 9.89
N TRP A 27 0.56 -18.35 10.07
CA TRP A 27 1.81 -18.38 9.32
C TRP A 27 2.60 -19.67 9.56
N ASN A 28 2.73 -20.11 10.81
CA ASN A 28 3.43 -21.35 11.15
C ASN A 28 2.77 -22.60 10.57
N ALA A 29 1.45 -22.57 10.37
CA ALA A 29 0.71 -23.63 9.71
C ALA A 29 0.99 -23.66 8.20
N ILE A 30 0.85 -22.51 7.51
CA ILE A 30 0.93 -22.45 6.05
C ILE A 30 2.36 -22.39 5.51
N SER A 31 3.32 -21.87 6.29
CA SER A 31 4.72 -21.72 5.87
C SER A 31 5.41 -23.05 5.58
N ARG A 32 4.87 -24.16 6.09
CA ARG A 32 5.32 -25.52 5.79
C ARG A 32 4.99 -25.97 4.37
N GLU A 33 3.99 -25.36 3.75
CA GLU A 33 3.55 -25.65 2.38
C GLU A 33 4.14 -24.65 1.36
N ILE A 34 4.89 -23.65 1.84
CA ILE A 34 5.47 -22.59 1.02
C ILE A 34 6.98 -22.81 0.93
N ASP A 35 7.45 -23.24 -0.25
CA ASP A 35 8.88 -23.28 -0.55
C ASP A 35 9.39 -21.87 -0.88
N ALA A 36 9.98 -21.20 0.12
CA ALA A 36 10.57 -19.88 -0.04
C ALA A 36 11.91 -19.73 0.71
N ASN A 37 12.85 -19.00 0.10
CA ASN A 37 14.11 -18.60 0.75
C ASN A 37 13.86 -17.51 1.82
N ASN A 38 14.79 -17.33 2.75
CA ASN A 38 14.56 -16.48 3.93
C ASN A 38 14.21 -15.01 3.63
N GLU A 39 14.77 -14.40 2.58
CA GLU A 39 14.42 -13.03 2.18
C GLU A 39 12.97 -12.93 1.69
N ARG A 40 12.57 -13.88 0.84
CA ARG A 40 11.22 -13.95 0.27
C ARG A 40 10.15 -14.30 1.30
N LYS A 41 10.52 -14.94 2.43
CA LYS A 41 9.58 -15.22 3.51
C LYS A 41 9.01 -13.94 4.10
N ASN A 42 9.83 -12.92 4.33
CA ASN A 42 9.35 -11.65 4.90
C ASN A 42 8.38 -10.93 3.96
N GLU A 43 8.66 -10.98 2.65
CA GLU A 43 7.76 -10.44 1.62
C GLU A 43 6.42 -11.16 1.62
N ILE A 44 6.43 -12.51 1.64
CA ILE A 44 5.21 -13.31 1.66
C ILE A 44 4.42 -13.10 2.96
N ILE A 45 5.08 -12.91 4.09
CA ILE A 45 4.43 -12.59 5.37
C ILE A 45 3.70 -11.25 5.28
N ALA A 46 4.36 -10.22 4.72
CA ALA A 46 3.76 -8.90 4.55
C ALA A 46 2.60 -8.90 3.55
N GLU A 47 2.75 -9.66 2.47
CA GLU A 47 1.70 -9.91 1.46
C GLU A 47 0.48 -10.58 2.12
N LEU A 48 0.69 -11.69 2.85
CA LEU A 48 -0.37 -12.39 3.56
C LEU A 48 -1.11 -11.49 4.55
N TYR A 49 -0.40 -10.67 5.31
CA TYR A 49 -1.03 -9.76 6.25
C TYR A 49 -1.90 -8.73 5.52
N SER A 50 -1.39 -8.18 4.43
CA SER A 50 -2.13 -7.22 3.59
C SER A 50 -3.39 -7.87 3.01
N ASP A 51 -3.28 -9.10 2.50
CA ASP A 51 -4.39 -9.86 1.95
C ASP A 51 -5.45 -10.19 3.01
N LEU A 52 -5.05 -10.58 4.22
CA LEU A 52 -5.99 -10.85 5.32
C LEU A 52 -6.81 -9.62 5.70
N VAL A 53 -6.21 -8.43 5.65
CA VAL A 53 -6.90 -7.16 5.94
C VAL A 53 -7.87 -6.79 4.82
N LEU A 54 -7.53 -7.07 3.57
CA LEU A 54 -8.33 -6.69 2.40
C LEU A 54 -9.42 -7.70 2.03
N ASP A 55 -9.25 -8.97 2.42
CA ASP A 55 -10.17 -10.04 2.08
C ASP A 55 -11.35 -10.12 3.05
N ASN A 56 -12.55 -9.83 2.53
CA ASN A 56 -13.81 -9.83 3.28
C ASN A 56 -14.21 -11.19 3.88
N ARG A 57 -13.58 -12.30 3.48
CA ARG A 57 -13.80 -13.64 4.06
C ARG A 57 -13.22 -13.74 5.46
N PHE A 58 -12.21 -12.93 5.77
CA PHE A 58 -11.53 -12.93 7.05
C PHE A 58 -12.02 -11.74 7.88
N ALA A 59 -11.90 -11.90 9.19
CA ALA A 59 -12.14 -10.83 10.13
C ALA A 59 -11.17 -10.96 11.29
N LEU A 60 -10.61 -9.82 11.67
CA LEU A 60 -9.88 -9.70 12.91
C LEU A 60 -10.91 -9.74 14.07
N THR A 61 -10.53 -10.28 15.21
CA THR A 61 -11.41 -10.38 16.39
C THR A 61 -11.03 -9.31 17.40
N SER A 62 -11.85 -9.10 18.44
CA SER A 62 -11.50 -8.18 19.53
C SER A 62 -10.18 -8.51 20.22
N ASP A 63 -9.77 -9.77 20.17
CA ASP A 63 -8.57 -10.28 20.83
C ASP A 63 -7.32 -10.19 19.92
N GLY A 64 -7.44 -9.55 18.75
CA GLY A 64 -6.33 -9.40 17.80
C GLY A 64 -6.00 -10.67 17.01
N LYS A 65 -6.90 -11.66 17.01
CA LYS A 65 -6.77 -12.90 16.25
C LYS A 65 -7.61 -12.88 14.98
N TRP A 66 -7.30 -13.74 14.04
CA TRP A 66 -7.99 -13.86 12.75
C TRP A 66 -8.92 -15.07 12.72
N ALA A 67 -10.13 -14.88 12.20
CA ALA A 67 -11.10 -15.94 11.95
C ALA A 67 -11.79 -15.72 10.61
N LEU A 68 -12.53 -16.74 10.15
CA LEU A 68 -13.43 -16.57 9.01
C LEU A 68 -14.70 -15.87 9.48
N ARG A 69 -15.16 -14.91 8.69
CA ARG A 69 -16.33 -14.07 8.98
C ARG A 69 -17.59 -14.91 9.23
N ASP A 70 -17.73 -16.03 8.53
CA ASP A 70 -18.86 -16.95 8.66
C ASP A 70 -18.99 -17.61 10.05
N TYR A 71 -17.89 -17.67 10.80
CA TYR A 71 -17.86 -18.29 12.14
C TYR A 71 -17.89 -17.28 13.29
N LEU A 72 -17.84 -15.98 12.98
CA LEU A 72 -17.88 -14.93 13.98
C LEU A 72 -19.31 -14.49 14.28
N LYS A 73 -19.58 -14.14 15.54
CA LYS A 73 -20.83 -13.47 15.90
C LYS A 73 -20.72 -11.99 15.60
N PHE A 74 -21.87 -11.35 15.43
CA PHE A 74 -21.93 -9.90 15.20
C PHE A 74 -21.18 -9.10 16.29
N GLU A 75 -21.27 -9.52 17.55
CA GLU A 75 -20.59 -8.87 18.68
C GLU A 75 -19.06 -8.92 18.59
N ASP A 76 -18.50 -9.97 17.97
CA ASP A 76 -17.06 -10.16 17.84
C ASP A 76 -16.47 -9.20 16.78
N VAL A 77 -17.27 -8.88 15.76
CA VAL A 77 -16.91 -7.94 14.68
C VAL A 77 -17.18 -6.49 15.07
N LYS A 78 -18.29 -6.22 15.79
CA LYS A 78 -18.70 -4.86 16.17
C LYS A 78 -17.66 -4.12 17.01
N LYS A 79 -17.02 -4.81 17.95
CA LYS A 79 -15.99 -4.21 18.85
C LYS A 79 -14.81 -3.62 18.09
N GLN A 80 -14.48 -4.14 16.91
CA GLN A 80 -13.39 -3.60 16.10
C GLN A 80 -13.68 -2.18 15.59
N TYR A 81 -14.96 -1.89 15.35
CA TYR A 81 -15.42 -0.61 14.84
C TYR A 81 -15.90 0.33 15.95
N GLU A 82 -15.97 -0.15 17.20
CA GLU A 82 -16.36 0.66 18.36
C GLU A 82 -15.39 1.82 18.62
N TYR A 83 -14.12 1.66 18.23
CA TYR A 83 -13.10 2.73 18.32
C TYR A 83 -13.15 3.74 17.16
N VAL A 84 -14.04 3.55 16.17
CA VAL A 84 -14.18 4.45 15.01
C VAL A 84 -15.19 5.58 15.29
N ASP A 85 -15.73 5.65 16.52
CA ASP A 85 -16.73 6.63 16.96
C ASP A 85 -16.22 7.28 18.27
N LYS A 86 -15.98 8.58 18.41
CA LYS A 86 -16.54 9.77 17.77
C LYS A 86 -15.46 10.86 17.82
N PHE A 87 -14.92 11.30 16.68
CA PHE A 87 -14.37 12.65 16.69
C PHE A 87 -15.58 13.58 16.80
N GLU A 88 -15.86 14.08 18.00
CA GLU A 88 -16.61 15.32 18.12
C GLU A 88 -15.81 16.34 17.32
N THR A 89 -16.31 16.72 16.14
CA THR A 89 -15.78 17.88 15.43
C THR A 89 -16.04 19.06 16.34
N THR A 90 -15.01 19.52 17.06
CA THR A 90 -15.10 20.66 17.99
C THR A 90 -15.31 22.00 17.29
N GLU A 91 -15.67 21.99 16.01
CA GLU A 91 -16.00 23.17 15.23
C GLU A 91 -17.49 23.09 14.88
N GLU A 92 -18.33 23.60 15.79
CA GLU A 92 -19.59 24.19 15.39
C GLU A 92 -19.21 25.39 14.50
N PHE A 93 -19.44 25.28 13.18
CA PHE A 93 -19.37 26.45 12.32
C PHE A 93 -20.50 27.37 12.76
N ASP A 94 -20.16 28.44 13.49
CA ASP A 94 -21.07 29.56 13.68
C ASP A 94 -21.51 30.01 12.29
N ASP A 95 -22.80 29.78 11.98
CA ASP A 95 -23.42 30.24 10.76
C ASP A 95 -23.06 31.72 10.59
N LEU A 96 -22.26 32.02 9.56
CA LEU A 96 -21.73 33.35 9.30
C LEU A 96 -22.91 34.20 8.82
N ASP A 97 -23.67 34.73 9.78
CA ASP A 97 -24.74 35.68 9.57
C ASP A 97 -24.12 36.94 8.97
N ASN A 98 -24.15 36.96 7.64
CA ASN A 98 -24.25 38.07 6.70
C ASN A 98 -24.36 39.48 7.32
N TYR A 99 -23.32 39.94 8.02
CA TYR A 99 -23.16 41.33 8.39
C TYR A 99 -22.34 42.05 7.33
N ALA A 100 -23.09 42.65 6.43
CA ALA A 100 -22.77 43.90 5.75
C ALA A 100 -21.52 43.92 4.87
N THR A 101 -21.79 43.66 3.60
CA THR A 101 -21.20 44.35 2.44
C THR A 101 -20.99 45.85 2.69
N THR A 102 -19.91 46.31 3.34
CA THR A 102 -19.60 47.76 3.41
C THR A 102 -18.11 48.12 3.45
N ASP A 103 -17.17 47.19 3.67
CA ASP A 103 -15.73 47.56 3.70
C ASP A 103 -14.93 47.17 2.45
N LEU A 104 -15.60 47.11 1.29
CA LEU A 104 -14.95 46.84 -0.01
C LEU A 104 -14.35 48.11 -0.67
N TYR A 105 -14.02 49.15 0.08
CA TYR A 105 -13.47 50.38 -0.50
C TYR A 105 -12.24 50.85 0.27
N TYR A 106 -11.12 50.96 -0.47
CA TYR A 106 -9.81 51.52 -0.09
C TYR A 106 -8.73 50.55 0.42
N TYR A 107 -8.21 49.70 -0.48
CA TYR A 107 -6.77 49.40 -0.51
C TYR A 107 -6.32 49.18 -1.97
N ASP A 108 -6.05 50.28 -2.67
CA ASP A 108 -5.26 50.30 -3.89
C ASP A 108 -3.78 50.35 -3.49
N GLY A 109 -3.24 49.17 -3.14
CA GLY A 109 -1.83 48.99 -2.81
C GLY A 109 -1.15 48.21 -3.92
N ASP A 110 -0.64 48.93 -4.93
CA ASP A 110 0.18 48.40 -6.03
C ASP A 110 1.32 47.50 -5.51
N THR A 111 1.12 46.17 -5.58
CA THR A 111 2.13 45.15 -5.25
C THR A 111 3.10 44.88 -6.40
N GLY A 112 3.09 45.67 -7.47
CA GLY A 112 3.90 45.44 -8.68
C GLY A 112 5.40 45.74 -8.51
N GLU A 113 5.78 46.57 -7.53
CA GLU A 113 7.17 47.02 -7.36
C GLU A 113 8.06 45.95 -6.68
N SER A 114 7.51 45.20 -5.72
CA SER A 114 8.21 44.14 -5.00
C SER A 114 8.50 42.91 -5.88
N VAL A 115 7.63 42.60 -6.84
CA VAL A 115 7.82 41.50 -7.79
C VAL A 115 8.95 41.80 -8.79
N LYS A 116 9.07 43.07 -9.24
CA LYS A 116 10.16 43.49 -10.14
C LYS A 116 11.53 43.37 -9.47
N LYS A 117 11.62 43.73 -8.19
CA LYS A 117 12.87 43.65 -7.41
C LYS A 117 13.31 42.21 -7.13
N ALA A 118 12.36 41.28 -7.00
CA ALA A 118 12.66 39.85 -6.83
C ALA A 118 13.21 39.22 -8.12
N LYS A 119 12.62 39.55 -9.29
CA LYS A 119 13.14 39.07 -10.60
C LYS A 119 14.54 39.58 -10.90
N GLN A 120 14.83 40.85 -10.60
CA GLN A 120 16.13 41.44 -10.89
C GLN A 120 17.29 40.84 -10.05
N ARG A 121 16.98 40.11 -8.97
CA ARG A 121 17.95 39.36 -8.15
C ARG A 121 18.18 37.93 -8.62
N LEU A 122 17.26 37.36 -9.40
CA LEU A 122 17.41 36.01 -9.93
C LEU A 122 18.20 36.00 -11.24
N ASP A 123 18.09 37.06 -12.04
CA ASP A 123 18.80 37.18 -13.32
C ASP A 123 20.30 37.55 -13.16
N SER A 124 20.78 37.89 -11.96
CA SER A 124 22.17 38.30 -11.72
C SER A 124 23.13 37.19 -11.29
N ASP A 125 22.62 35.99 -11.01
CA ASP A 125 23.42 34.89 -10.40
C ASP A 125 23.69 33.74 -11.40
N LEU A 126 23.45 33.98 -12.70
CA LEU A 126 23.83 33.07 -13.79
C LEU A 126 25.15 33.52 -14.42
N ASP A 127 26.26 33.41 -13.70
CA ASP A 127 27.57 33.37 -14.33
C ASP A 127 28.58 32.53 -13.53
N SER A 128 29.15 31.55 -14.22
CA SER A 128 30.33 30.75 -13.89
C SER A 128 30.15 29.61 -12.88
N ASP A 129 29.98 28.38 -13.38
CA ASP A 129 31.15 27.50 -13.56
C ASP A 129 30.80 26.23 -14.35
N GLU A 130 31.65 26.00 -15.35
CA GLU A 130 31.69 24.93 -16.34
C GLU A 130 31.91 23.57 -15.66
N ILE A 131 31.00 22.62 -15.85
CA ILE A 131 31.23 21.21 -15.49
C ILE A 131 31.24 20.39 -16.78
N SER A 132 32.43 19.91 -17.13
CA SER A 132 32.72 19.13 -18.33
C SER A 132 31.91 17.83 -18.36
N MET A 133 31.15 17.67 -19.45
CA MET A 133 30.52 16.42 -19.87
C MET A 133 31.58 15.57 -20.56
N ASP A 134 32.13 14.57 -19.88
CA ASP A 134 32.93 13.53 -20.50
C ASP A 134 32.54 12.14 -19.94
N ASP A 135 32.11 11.31 -20.88
CA ASP A 135 32.36 9.87 -20.97
C ASP A 135 31.56 8.89 -20.09
N ILE A 136 30.33 8.59 -20.52
CA ILE A 136 29.78 7.23 -20.45
C ILE A 136 29.28 6.88 -21.87
N SER A 137 30.04 6.01 -22.53
CA SER A 137 29.76 5.37 -23.80
C SER A 137 28.57 4.41 -23.70
N ASP A 138 27.55 4.67 -24.51
CA ASP A 138 26.55 3.70 -24.97
C ASP A 138 27.24 2.78 -25.98
N GLU A 139 27.52 1.51 -25.63
CA GLU A 139 27.91 0.47 -26.58
C GLU A 139 27.65 -0.93 -25.96
N ASP A 140 26.68 -1.62 -26.56
CA ASP A 140 26.61 -3.07 -26.79
C ASP A 140 26.39 -4.03 -25.61
N LEU A 141 25.11 -4.34 -25.35
CA LEU A 141 24.70 -5.64 -24.80
C LEU A 141 23.83 -6.36 -25.84
N ASP A 142 24.51 -7.05 -26.75
CA ASP A 142 23.95 -8.15 -27.53
C ASP A 142 23.74 -9.35 -26.58
N ASP A 143 22.48 -9.69 -26.28
CA ASP A 143 22.15 -10.97 -25.64
C ASP A 143 21.42 -11.84 -26.68
N ASP A 144 22.22 -12.64 -27.38
CA ASP A 144 21.80 -13.74 -28.25
C ASP A 144 20.93 -14.72 -27.45
N PHE A 145 19.61 -14.66 -27.65
CA PHE A 145 18.67 -15.65 -27.14
C PHE A 145 18.47 -16.76 -28.18
N ASP A 146 19.45 -17.66 -28.25
CA ASP A 146 19.33 -18.96 -28.90
C ASP A 146 19.34 -20.05 -27.81
N ASP A 147 18.19 -20.64 -27.53
CA ASP A 147 18.11 -21.98 -26.95
C ASP A 147 16.83 -22.67 -27.45
N ASP A 148 16.93 -23.16 -28.70
CA ASP A 148 16.15 -24.29 -29.19
C ASP A 148 16.51 -25.53 -28.34
N PHE A 149 15.56 -26.12 -27.62
CA PHE A 149 15.60 -27.57 -27.38
C PHE A 149 14.21 -28.16 -27.12
N ASP A 150 13.64 -28.62 -28.24
CA ASP A 150 12.94 -29.87 -28.52
C ASP A 150 11.99 -30.54 -27.49
N GLU A 151 10.82 -30.80 -28.07
CA GLU A 151 9.69 -31.63 -27.70
C GLU A 151 10.07 -33.11 -27.64
N ASP A 152 9.93 -33.74 -26.46
CA ASP A 152 9.94 -35.21 -26.33
C ASP A 152 8.72 -35.71 -25.52
N ASP A 153 7.75 -36.14 -26.30
CA ASP A 153 6.75 -37.20 -26.11
C ASP A 153 7.13 -38.33 -25.13
N TYR A 154 6.32 -38.54 -24.09
CA TYR A 154 5.93 -39.85 -23.51
C TYR A 154 4.59 -39.61 -22.76
N GLY A 155 3.44 -40.22 -23.05
CA GLY A 155 3.20 -41.58 -23.49
C GLY A 155 2.77 -42.43 -22.28
N ASP A 156 1.47 -42.78 -22.23
CA ASP A 156 0.80 -43.89 -21.52
C ASP A 156 1.17 -44.27 -20.07
N ASP A 157 0.17 -44.41 -19.19
CA ASP A 157 -0.44 -45.72 -18.88
C ASP A 157 -1.38 -45.65 -17.64
N ASP A 158 -2.49 -46.39 -17.79
CA ASP A 158 -3.54 -46.85 -16.84
C ASP A 158 -4.43 -45.86 -16.03
#